data_AF-A0A382KEQ9-F1
#
_entry.id   AF-A0A382KEQ9-F1
#
_cell.length_a   1.000
_cell.length_b   1.000
_cell.length_c   1.000
_cell.angle_alpha   90.00
_cell.angle_beta   90.00
_cell.angle_gamma   90.00
#
_symmetry.space_group_name_H-M   'P 1'
#
loop_
_entity.id
_entity.type
_entity.pdbx_description
1 polymer ?
#
loop_
_entity_poly.entity_id
_entity_poly.type
_entity_poly.pdbx_seq_one_letter_code
_entity_poly.pdbx_strand_id
1 'polypeptide(L)'
;YPQLKPGEPPNDKILILEDTNADGHADKIITYADGLNMPTGFALGHGGAYIGNSSDLIHVRDTDGDDQADAREIIFTGFGTGDTHQNINSFAWSPGGELYFSQGLHCFSRVQTPWGIRRLDEHGSWRFRPLRRQLHAHRRTSGGGNPWGFAFGDWGEPFIKSNGNTISELLPGLVSTEYISGGYWGGAMQIGGTKIKSMIIEIVDSPHMPNDFQGDFIIAGYFARNVARLRPSIDGAGHKLETLEPILTSSHNAFRPVDASIGPDGSLYIADWFNPIIGHYQASFRHPDRDKNHGRIWRITAKGRPLAKVPQLAKMNASQLAEQLAAPRRWTRRQAKLRLMDLPKADATAATQKWIDGLKPSDPDLEHKLYEAIGVFESHEVINRRLLDRLLDAKDYRARAYATRVAGRWHDRLDDPLAILGR
;
A
#
# COMPACT_ATOMS: atom_id res chain seq x y z
N TYR A 1 -11.72 10.43 -15.94
CA TYR A 1 -10.95 11.41 -15.16
C TYR A 1 -11.84 11.86 -14.02
N PRO A 2 -11.40 11.77 -12.76
CA PRO A 2 -12.22 12.13 -11.61
C PRO A 2 -12.58 13.61 -11.69
N GLN A 3 -13.86 13.91 -11.73
CA GLN A 3 -14.35 15.28 -11.74
C GLN A 3 -15.79 15.31 -11.24
N LEU A 4 -16.07 16.26 -10.36
CA LEU A 4 -17.44 16.59 -10.02
C LEU A 4 -18.06 17.42 -11.14
N LYS A 5 -19.28 17.10 -11.54
CA LYS A 5 -20.01 17.95 -12.47
C LYS A 5 -20.41 19.25 -11.73
N PRO A 6 -20.11 20.44 -12.29
CA PRO A 6 -20.46 21.69 -11.63
C PRO A 6 -21.94 21.76 -11.28
N GLY A 7 -22.24 22.13 -10.03
CA GLY A 7 -23.60 22.23 -9.50
C GLY A 7 -24.17 20.92 -8.92
N GLU A 8 -23.49 19.79 -9.07
CA GLU A 8 -23.92 18.51 -8.48
C GLU A 8 -23.20 18.26 -7.15
N PRO A 9 -23.88 17.67 -6.15
CA PRO A 9 -23.22 17.23 -4.93
C PRO A 9 -22.31 16.01 -5.21
N PRO A 10 -21.19 15.86 -4.48
CA PRO A 10 -20.38 14.64 -4.53
C PRO A 10 -21.21 13.41 -4.15
N ASN A 11 -21.06 12.32 -4.91
CA ASN A 11 -21.82 11.08 -4.69
C ASN A 11 -21.03 9.83 -5.13
N ASP A 12 -19.70 9.90 -5.11
CA ASP A 12 -18.87 8.72 -5.36
C ASP A 12 -18.98 7.76 -4.17
N LYS A 13 -18.65 6.48 -4.40
CA LYS A 13 -18.92 5.39 -3.45
C LYS A 13 -17.73 4.45 -3.29
N ILE A 14 -17.71 3.75 -2.17
CA ILE A 14 -17.00 2.48 -2.00
C ILE A 14 -18.03 1.36 -2.01
N LEU A 15 -17.82 0.38 -2.87
CA LEU A 15 -18.69 -0.79 -3.01
C LEU A 15 -17.95 -2.04 -2.56
N ILE A 16 -18.66 -2.93 -1.87
CA ILE A 16 -18.23 -4.30 -1.63
C ILE A 16 -18.91 -5.17 -2.68
N LEU A 17 -18.10 -5.92 -3.44
CA LEU A 17 -18.57 -6.88 -4.44
C LEU A 17 -18.31 -8.28 -3.88
N GLU A 18 -19.39 -9.02 -3.64
CA GLU A 18 -19.34 -10.35 -3.04
C GLU A 18 -19.80 -11.39 -4.06
N ASP A 19 -19.01 -12.46 -4.19
CA ASP A 19 -19.32 -13.68 -4.93
C ASP A 19 -19.71 -14.73 -3.88
N THR A 20 -21.01 -14.86 -3.63
CA THR A 20 -21.55 -15.66 -2.51
C THR A 20 -21.57 -17.16 -2.82
N ASN A 21 -21.56 -17.52 -4.10
CA ASN A 21 -21.57 -18.90 -4.58
C ASN A 21 -20.19 -19.41 -5.05
N ALA A 22 -19.18 -18.53 -5.04
CA ALA A 22 -17.80 -18.78 -5.46
C ALA A 22 -17.64 -19.21 -6.93
N ASP A 23 -18.53 -18.76 -7.81
CA ASP A 23 -18.49 -19.06 -9.25
C ASP A 23 -17.55 -18.13 -10.05
N GLY A 24 -16.97 -17.12 -9.39
CA GLY A 24 -16.09 -16.12 -9.97
C GLY A 24 -16.79 -14.84 -10.40
N HIS A 25 -18.10 -14.73 -10.22
CA HIS A 25 -18.91 -13.55 -10.52
C HIS A 25 -19.52 -13.00 -9.23
N ALA A 26 -19.36 -11.69 -9.00
CA ALA A 26 -20.04 -11.05 -7.88
C ALA A 26 -21.56 -11.03 -8.11
N ASP A 27 -22.31 -11.62 -7.19
CA ASP A 27 -23.77 -11.68 -7.20
C ASP A 27 -24.43 -10.74 -6.18
N LYS A 28 -23.63 -10.14 -5.28
CA LYS A 28 -24.08 -9.18 -4.29
C LYS A 28 -23.20 -7.93 -4.29
N ILE A 29 -23.87 -6.77 -4.21
CA ILE A 29 -23.23 -5.45 -4.20
C ILE A 29 -23.76 -4.68 -2.99
N ILE A 30 -22.85 -4.28 -2.10
CA ILE A 30 -23.16 -3.46 -0.93
C ILE A 30 -22.51 -2.10 -1.12
N THR A 31 -23.26 -1.03 -0.82
CA THR A 31 -22.65 0.31 -0.72
C THR A 31 -22.10 0.47 0.68
N TYR A 32 -20.79 0.33 0.85
CA TYR A 32 -20.13 0.49 2.14
C TYR A 32 -20.08 1.95 2.57
N ALA A 33 -19.76 2.86 1.65
CA ALA A 33 -19.75 4.30 1.91
C ALA A 33 -20.17 5.07 0.66
N ASP A 34 -20.89 6.17 0.83
CA ASP A 34 -21.32 7.07 -0.24
C ASP A 34 -21.07 8.55 0.12
N GLY A 35 -21.55 9.47 -0.73
CA GLY A 35 -21.33 10.91 -0.55
C GLY A 35 -19.86 11.32 -0.62
N LEU A 36 -19.01 10.50 -1.26
CA LEU A 36 -17.59 10.76 -1.42
C LEU A 36 -17.34 11.73 -2.57
N ASN A 37 -16.22 12.45 -2.47
CA ASN A 37 -15.76 13.41 -3.44
C ASN A 37 -14.44 12.94 -4.06
N MET A 38 -14.53 12.34 -5.25
CA MET A 38 -13.38 11.86 -6.02
C MET A 38 -12.44 10.99 -5.17
N PRO A 39 -12.91 9.86 -4.63
CA PRO A 39 -12.07 8.95 -3.89
C PRO A 39 -10.99 8.36 -4.82
N THR A 40 -9.72 8.68 -4.55
CA THR A 40 -8.59 8.29 -5.41
C THR A 40 -7.77 7.12 -4.87
N GLY A 41 -8.18 6.56 -3.74
CA GLY A 41 -7.64 5.33 -3.16
C GLY A 41 -8.11 5.16 -1.72
N PHE A 42 -7.97 3.93 -1.21
CA PHE A 42 -8.32 3.61 0.17
C PHE A 42 -7.48 2.45 0.71
N ALA A 43 -7.45 2.29 2.04
CA ALA A 43 -6.93 1.11 2.70
C ALA A 43 -7.78 0.73 3.92
N LEU A 44 -8.06 -0.56 4.08
CA LEU A 44 -8.78 -1.08 5.24
C LEU A 44 -7.87 -1.15 6.47
N GLY A 45 -8.38 -0.75 7.63
CA GLY A 45 -7.67 -0.83 8.91
C GLY A 45 -8.35 0.01 10.00
N HIS A 46 -8.03 -0.29 11.27
CA HIS A 46 -8.66 0.29 12.46
C HIS A 46 -10.19 0.17 12.44
N GLY A 47 -10.70 -0.99 12.02
CA GLY A 47 -12.14 -1.27 11.95
C GLY A 47 -12.90 -0.49 10.86
N GLY A 48 -12.22 -0.01 9.81
CA GLY A 48 -12.87 0.70 8.72
C GLY A 48 -11.98 0.92 7.51
N ALA A 49 -12.26 1.97 6.73
CA ALA A 49 -11.49 2.37 5.55
C ALA A 49 -10.94 3.78 5.68
N TYR A 50 -9.63 3.93 5.50
CA TYR A 50 -8.99 5.23 5.25
C TYR A 50 -9.14 5.57 3.78
N ILE A 51 -9.67 6.75 3.44
CA ILE A 51 -10.01 7.12 2.07
C ILE A 51 -9.42 8.49 1.75
N GLY A 52 -8.70 8.56 0.63
CA GLY A 52 -8.33 9.84 0.03
C GLY A 52 -9.55 10.47 -0.63
N ASN A 53 -10.15 11.46 0.00
CA ASN A 53 -11.42 12.08 -0.37
C ASN A 53 -11.18 13.55 -0.78
N SER A 54 -10.69 13.76 -2.00
CA SER A 54 -10.28 15.07 -2.52
C SER A 54 -9.21 15.74 -1.65
N SER A 55 -9.55 16.83 -0.94
CA SER A 55 -8.64 17.58 -0.06
C SER A 55 -8.44 16.94 1.31
N ASP A 56 -9.17 15.86 1.60
CA ASP A 56 -9.27 15.27 2.92
C ASP A 56 -8.80 13.81 2.92
N LEU A 57 -8.13 13.41 4.00
CA LEU A 57 -8.03 12.02 4.40
C LEU A 57 -9.13 11.75 5.42
N ILE A 58 -10.06 10.86 5.11
CA ILE A 58 -11.14 10.46 6.01
C ILE A 58 -10.95 9.02 6.49
N HIS A 59 -11.50 8.69 7.66
CA HIS A 59 -11.69 7.32 8.13
C HIS A 59 -13.18 7.10 8.29
N VAL A 60 -13.71 6.12 7.57
CA VAL A 60 -15.09 5.68 7.70
C VAL A 60 -15.10 4.28 8.31
N ARG A 61 -16.03 4.00 9.21
CA ARG A 61 -16.11 2.74 9.94
C ARG A 61 -17.55 2.24 9.95
N ASP A 62 -17.67 0.92 10.00
CA ASP A 62 -18.90 0.20 10.33
C ASP A 62 -18.78 -0.22 11.80
N THR A 63 -19.70 0.24 12.66
CA THR A 63 -19.65 -0.02 14.10
C THR A 63 -20.70 -1.02 14.58
N ASP A 64 -21.61 -1.47 13.72
CA ASP A 64 -22.66 -2.44 14.03
C ASP A 64 -22.57 -3.77 13.26
N GLY A 65 -21.69 -3.85 12.26
CA GLY A 65 -21.33 -5.06 11.52
C GLY A 65 -22.27 -5.37 10.35
N ASP A 66 -22.96 -4.38 9.79
CA ASP A 66 -23.89 -4.55 8.68
C ASP A 66 -23.25 -4.33 7.28
N ASP A 67 -21.93 -4.15 7.22
CA ASP A 67 -21.16 -3.81 6.02
C ASP A 67 -21.51 -2.43 5.42
N GLN A 68 -22.04 -1.51 6.23
CA GLN A 68 -22.24 -0.09 5.90
C GLN A 68 -21.56 0.82 6.91
N ALA A 69 -20.86 1.85 6.41
CA ALA A 69 -20.18 2.79 7.29
C ALA A 69 -21.18 3.75 7.95
N ASP A 70 -21.22 3.72 9.29
CA ASP A 70 -22.08 4.53 10.15
C ASP A 70 -21.32 5.68 10.86
N ALA A 71 -19.98 5.63 10.83
CA ALA A 71 -19.12 6.61 11.46
C ALA A 71 -18.13 7.19 10.45
N ARG A 72 -18.00 8.53 10.43
CA ARG A 72 -17.07 9.26 9.55
C ARG A 72 -16.26 10.28 10.33
N GLU A 73 -14.94 10.22 10.17
CA GLU A 73 -14.00 11.18 10.75
C GLU A 73 -13.12 11.79 9.64
N ILE A 74 -12.95 13.11 9.64
CA ILE A 74 -11.90 13.77 8.85
C ILE A 74 -10.61 13.71 9.68
N ILE A 75 -9.66 12.88 9.23
CA ILE A 75 -8.37 12.70 9.89
C ILE A 75 -7.49 13.91 9.66
N PHE A 76 -7.42 14.35 8.41
CA PHE A 76 -6.68 15.52 7.97
C PHE A 76 -7.39 16.20 6.82
N THR A 77 -7.26 17.51 6.75
CA THR A 77 -7.66 18.35 5.61
C THR A 77 -6.48 19.20 5.15
N GLY A 78 -6.59 19.79 3.96
CA GLY A 78 -5.57 20.66 3.38
C GLY A 78 -4.61 19.94 2.43
N PHE A 79 -4.96 18.75 1.95
CA PHE A 79 -4.28 18.16 0.79
C PHE A 79 -4.64 18.95 -0.47
N GLY A 80 -3.65 19.18 -1.33
CA GLY A 80 -3.81 19.95 -2.55
C GLY A 80 -4.66 19.21 -3.58
N THR A 81 -5.46 19.97 -4.33
CA THR A 81 -6.39 19.46 -5.35
C THR A 81 -6.23 20.18 -6.69
N GLY A 82 -5.04 20.73 -6.97
CA GLY A 82 -4.78 21.51 -8.18
C GLY A 82 -4.95 20.70 -9.47
N ASP A 83 -4.83 19.37 -9.38
CA ASP A 83 -5.14 18.44 -10.45
C ASP A 83 -5.74 17.14 -9.86
N THR A 84 -6.99 16.82 -10.19
CA THR A 84 -7.78 15.81 -9.48
C THR A 84 -7.24 14.38 -9.63
N HIS A 85 -6.51 14.07 -10.71
CA HIS A 85 -5.84 12.77 -10.88
C HIS A 85 -4.49 12.67 -10.15
N GLN A 86 -4.09 13.74 -9.48
CA GLN A 86 -2.86 13.86 -8.69
C GLN A 86 -3.13 13.96 -7.19
N ASN A 87 -4.41 13.92 -6.80
CA ASN A 87 -4.85 13.85 -5.41
C ASN A 87 -4.22 12.67 -4.67
N ILE A 88 -4.37 12.69 -3.35
CA ILE A 88 -3.82 11.63 -2.51
C ILE A 88 -4.36 10.24 -2.90
N ASN A 89 -3.46 9.30 -3.16
CA ASN A 89 -3.83 8.02 -3.77
C ASN A 89 -2.89 6.88 -3.33
N SER A 90 -3.17 5.66 -3.81
CA SER A 90 -2.32 4.48 -3.62
C SER A 90 -2.01 4.17 -2.15
N PHE A 91 -3.04 3.95 -1.35
CA PHE A 91 -2.87 3.74 0.08
C PHE A 91 -2.34 2.33 0.38
N ALA A 92 -1.27 2.23 1.16
CA ALA A 92 -0.67 0.95 1.54
C ALA A 92 -0.16 0.97 2.98
N TRP A 93 -0.41 -0.11 3.72
CA TRP A 93 0.12 -0.29 5.05
C TRP A 93 1.55 -0.82 5.01
N SER A 94 2.44 -0.18 5.75
CA SER A 94 3.76 -0.73 6.02
C SER A 94 3.68 -1.91 7.00
N PRO A 95 4.73 -2.74 7.09
CA PRO A 95 4.77 -3.83 8.07
C PRO A 95 4.59 -3.40 9.53
N GLY A 96 4.92 -2.14 9.86
CA GLY A 96 4.81 -1.55 11.19
C GLY A 96 3.54 -0.71 11.42
N GLY A 97 2.52 -0.83 10.55
CA GLY A 97 1.23 -0.16 10.74
C GLY A 97 1.23 1.35 10.45
N GLU A 98 2.10 1.81 9.57
CA GLU A 98 2.01 3.16 9.01
C GLU A 98 1.27 3.14 7.69
N LEU A 99 0.45 4.16 7.45
CA LEU A 99 -0.25 4.32 6.18
C LEU A 99 0.60 5.19 5.24
N TYR A 100 1.03 4.60 4.12
CA TYR A 100 1.73 5.28 3.05
C TYR A 100 0.73 5.64 1.95
N PHE A 101 0.89 6.81 1.34
CA PHE A 101 0.10 7.24 0.19
C PHE A 101 0.86 8.31 -0.60
N SER A 102 0.43 8.53 -1.84
CA SER A 102 1.11 9.38 -2.81
C SER A 102 0.41 10.72 -2.98
N GLN A 103 1.09 11.67 -3.62
CA GLN A 103 0.52 12.90 -4.17
C GLN A 103 1.31 13.29 -5.42
N GLY A 104 0.65 13.87 -6.44
CA GLY A 104 1.29 14.33 -7.67
C GLY A 104 1.69 15.81 -7.69
N LEU A 105 2.36 16.20 -8.77
CA LEU A 105 3.14 17.43 -8.94
C LEU A 105 2.36 18.72 -8.73
N HIS A 106 1.11 18.79 -9.16
CA HIS A 106 0.27 20.00 -9.14
C HIS A 106 -0.61 20.10 -7.90
N CYS A 107 -0.44 19.19 -6.95
CA CYS A 107 -1.07 19.31 -5.65
C CYS A 107 -0.10 20.02 -4.70
N PHE A 108 -0.57 21.11 -4.08
CA PHE A 108 0.18 21.88 -3.09
C PHE A 108 -0.52 21.74 -1.74
N SER A 109 0.07 20.93 -0.86
CA SER A 109 -0.57 20.52 0.39
C SER A 109 -0.08 21.32 1.58
N ARG A 110 -1.02 21.72 2.44
CA ARG A 110 -0.82 22.43 3.71
C ARG A 110 -1.69 21.77 4.76
N VAL A 111 -1.20 20.66 5.31
CA VAL A 111 -1.98 19.84 6.23
C VAL A 111 -1.68 20.24 7.66
N GLN A 112 -2.68 20.70 8.40
CA GLN A 112 -2.55 20.95 9.83
C GLN A 112 -2.63 19.62 10.59
N THR A 113 -1.67 19.39 11.48
CA THR A 113 -1.63 18.21 12.35
C THR A 113 -1.39 18.64 13.80
N PRO A 114 -1.63 17.76 14.80
CA PRO A 114 -1.19 18.01 16.18
C PRO A 114 0.32 18.24 16.32
N TRP A 115 1.11 17.89 15.30
CA TRP A 115 2.57 18.05 15.25
C TRP A 115 3.02 19.27 14.42
N GLY A 116 2.09 20.20 14.16
CA GLY A 116 2.30 21.37 13.30
C GLY A 116 1.89 21.14 11.85
N ILE A 117 2.17 22.14 11.01
CA ILE A 117 1.83 22.10 9.58
C ILE A 117 2.81 21.19 8.85
N ARG A 118 2.28 20.32 8.00
CA ARG A 118 3.05 19.50 7.05
C ARG A 118 2.81 19.98 5.64
N ARG A 119 3.90 20.13 4.89
CA ARG A 119 3.93 20.69 3.54
C ARG A 119 4.44 19.68 2.55
N LEU A 120 3.75 19.58 1.41
CA LEU A 120 4.25 18.91 0.23
C LEU A 120 3.80 19.72 -1.00
N ASP A 121 4.75 20.46 -1.58
CA ASP A 121 4.51 21.46 -2.64
C ASP A 121 4.72 20.92 -4.05
N GLU A 122 4.78 19.60 -4.18
CA GLU A 122 5.05 18.91 -5.43
C GLU A 122 4.67 17.43 -5.27
N HIS A 123 5.15 16.60 -6.19
CA HIS A 123 4.96 15.16 -6.12
C HIS A 123 5.81 14.53 -5.02
N GLY A 124 5.30 13.45 -4.46
CA GLY A 124 6.01 12.70 -3.43
C GLY A 124 5.11 11.71 -2.74
N SER A 125 5.52 11.33 -1.54
CA SER A 125 4.78 10.42 -0.69
C SER A 125 4.61 10.98 0.71
N TRP A 126 3.56 10.48 1.33
CA TRP A 126 3.20 10.73 2.70
C TRP A 126 3.36 9.44 3.49
N ARG A 127 3.73 9.59 4.76
CA ARG A 127 3.76 8.51 5.73
C ARG A 127 3.03 8.94 6.98
N PHE A 128 1.98 8.21 7.32
CA PHE A 128 1.07 8.53 8.42
C PHE A 128 1.13 7.48 9.52
N ARG A 129 1.29 7.93 10.78
CA ARG A 129 1.18 7.14 12.00
C ARG A 129 -0.18 7.41 12.66
N PRO A 130 -1.18 6.52 12.50
CA PRO A 130 -2.56 6.83 12.86
C PRO A 130 -2.77 7.15 14.34
N LEU A 131 -2.26 6.31 15.24
CA LEU A 131 -2.45 6.46 16.69
C LEU A 131 -1.80 7.73 17.27
N ARG A 132 -0.81 8.31 16.57
CA ARG A 132 -0.15 9.56 16.98
C ARG A 132 -0.67 10.78 16.24
N ARG A 133 -1.52 10.63 15.22
CA ARG A 133 -1.86 11.70 14.26
C ARG A 133 -0.61 12.35 13.64
N GLN A 134 0.47 11.58 13.46
CA GLN A 134 1.75 12.10 12.99
C GLN A 134 1.91 11.84 11.49
N LEU A 135 1.92 12.92 10.71
CA LEU A 135 2.10 12.88 9.26
C LEU A 135 3.51 13.36 8.88
N HIS A 136 4.15 12.64 7.97
CA HIS A 136 5.44 12.98 7.39
C HIS A 136 5.30 13.15 5.89
N ALA A 137 5.94 14.18 5.34
CA ALA A 137 6.01 14.47 3.92
C ALA A 137 7.40 14.15 3.39
N HIS A 138 7.45 13.50 2.24
CA HIS A 138 8.67 13.13 1.52
C HIS A 138 8.54 13.56 0.06
N ARG A 139 9.40 14.48 -0.36
CA ARG A 139 9.38 15.07 -1.70
C ARG A 139 10.06 14.14 -2.70
N ARG A 140 9.55 14.11 -3.94
CA ARG A 140 10.17 13.46 -5.10
C ARG A 140 10.62 12.02 -4.88
N THR A 141 9.78 11.26 -4.21
CA THR A 141 10.08 9.88 -3.81
C THR A 141 9.96 8.85 -4.93
N SER A 142 9.35 9.21 -6.07
CA SER A 142 9.27 8.40 -7.28
C SER A 142 9.86 9.13 -8.48
N GLY A 143 10.46 8.41 -9.44
CA GLY A 143 10.79 9.04 -10.73
C GLY A 143 9.51 9.50 -11.46
N GLY A 144 9.45 10.73 -11.94
CA GLY A 144 8.24 11.28 -12.59
C GLY A 144 7.21 11.87 -11.61
N GLY A 145 6.41 12.83 -12.08
CA GLY A 145 5.65 13.76 -11.24
C GLY A 145 4.31 13.30 -10.70
N ASN A 146 3.97 12.02 -10.78
CA ASN A 146 2.67 11.56 -10.28
C ASN A 146 2.78 10.11 -9.80
N PRO A 147 3.25 9.89 -8.55
CA PRO A 147 3.31 8.57 -7.95
C PRO A 147 1.94 7.90 -7.83
N TRP A 148 1.88 6.65 -8.27
CA TRP A 148 0.73 5.74 -8.23
C TRP A 148 1.22 4.31 -7.96
N GLY A 149 1.27 3.93 -6.69
CA GLY A 149 1.52 2.56 -6.25
C GLY A 149 2.62 2.45 -5.20
N PHE A 150 2.37 1.62 -4.19
CA PHE A 150 3.37 1.17 -3.23
C PHE A 150 3.31 -0.35 -3.09
N ALA A 151 4.46 -0.96 -2.90
CA ALA A 151 4.55 -2.33 -2.45
C ALA A 151 5.65 -2.46 -1.40
N PHE A 152 5.50 -3.46 -0.53
CA PHE A 152 6.49 -3.79 0.49
C PHE A 152 7.01 -5.20 0.22
N GLY A 153 8.34 -5.34 0.18
CA GLY A 153 9.02 -6.62 0.09
C GLY A 153 8.86 -7.48 1.34
N ASP A 154 9.48 -8.66 1.34
CA ASP A 154 9.33 -9.64 2.42
C ASP A 154 9.96 -9.20 3.75
N TRP A 155 10.87 -8.23 3.73
CA TRP A 155 11.46 -7.58 4.90
C TRP A 155 11.07 -6.10 5.00
N GLY A 156 9.96 -5.74 4.35
CA GLY A 156 9.39 -4.42 4.45
C GLY A 156 10.11 -3.37 3.63
N GLU A 157 10.90 -3.76 2.62
CA GLU A 157 11.51 -2.86 1.66
C GLU A 157 10.40 -2.10 0.91
N PRO A 158 10.29 -0.77 1.06
CA PRO A 158 9.26 0.00 0.37
C PRO A 158 9.69 0.34 -1.06
N PHE A 159 8.85 -0.04 -2.01
CA PHE A 159 8.96 0.33 -3.41
C PHE A 159 7.81 1.27 -3.77
N ILE A 160 8.08 2.22 -4.67
CA ILE A 160 7.09 3.19 -5.14
C ILE A 160 7.07 3.22 -6.67
N LYS A 161 5.87 3.26 -7.23
CA LYS A 161 5.62 3.34 -8.67
C LYS A 161 5.12 4.73 -9.03
N SER A 162 5.63 5.27 -10.13
CA SER A 162 5.11 6.48 -10.77
C SER A 162 4.11 6.17 -11.87
N ASN A 163 3.26 7.13 -12.28
CA ASN A 163 2.47 6.97 -13.50
C ASN A 163 3.34 7.00 -14.79
N GLY A 164 4.61 7.37 -14.66
CA GLY A 164 5.64 7.29 -15.69
C GLY A 164 6.11 5.85 -15.92
N ASN A 165 7.34 5.72 -16.43
CA ASN A 165 7.92 4.40 -16.68
C ASN A 165 8.54 3.81 -15.41
N THR A 166 9.00 4.65 -14.49
CA THR A 166 9.96 4.30 -13.46
C THR A 166 9.33 3.65 -12.23
N ILE A 167 10.09 2.75 -11.62
CA ILE A 167 9.90 2.20 -10.29
C ILE A 167 11.12 2.62 -9.46
N SER A 168 10.90 2.94 -8.19
CA SER A 168 11.95 3.46 -7.32
C SER A 168 11.96 2.76 -5.97
N GLU A 169 13.14 2.66 -5.38
CA GLU A 169 13.28 2.41 -3.96
C GLU A 169 12.92 3.66 -3.18
N LEU A 170 12.07 3.48 -2.18
CA LEU A 170 11.54 4.61 -1.42
C LEU A 170 12.47 5.01 -0.27
N LEU A 171 13.23 4.08 0.33
CA LEU A 171 14.03 4.36 1.54
C LEU A 171 14.98 5.57 1.41
N PRO A 172 15.77 5.73 0.34
CA PRO A 172 16.64 6.89 0.20
C PRO A 172 15.88 8.23 0.11
N GLY A 173 14.62 8.17 -0.34
CA GLY A 173 13.73 9.33 -0.44
C GLY A 173 12.95 9.64 0.84
N LEU A 174 13.03 8.81 1.89
CA LEU A 174 12.32 9.02 3.17
C LEU A 174 13.00 10.05 4.08
N VAL A 175 13.62 11.07 3.50
CA VAL A 175 14.18 12.21 4.22
C VAL A 175 13.18 13.35 4.16
N SER A 176 12.67 13.80 5.30
CA SER A 176 11.78 14.95 5.34
C SER A 176 12.63 16.22 5.23
N THR A 177 12.41 16.98 4.16
CA THR A 177 13.15 18.21 3.87
C THR A 177 12.21 19.23 3.24
N GLU A 178 12.40 20.50 3.60
CA GLU A 178 11.79 21.63 2.90
C GLU A 178 12.63 22.09 1.70
N TYR A 179 13.89 21.64 1.62
CA TYR A 179 14.78 21.95 0.51
C TYR A 179 14.50 21.08 -0.70
N ILE A 180 14.32 21.73 -1.84
CA ILE A 180 14.25 21.08 -3.14
C ILE A 180 15.69 20.87 -3.63
N SER A 181 16.18 19.63 -3.58
CA SER A 181 17.47 19.25 -4.17
C SER A 181 17.28 18.31 -5.37
N GLY A 182 18.23 18.33 -6.30
CA GLY A 182 18.19 17.51 -7.53
C GLY A 182 17.42 18.13 -8.70
N GLY A 183 17.48 17.48 -9.86
CA GLY A 183 16.80 17.90 -11.09
C GLY A 183 15.27 17.81 -11.01
N TYR A 184 14.56 18.24 -12.06
CA TYR A 184 13.09 18.33 -12.08
C TYR A 184 12.35 17.03 -11.71
N TRP A 185 12.96 15.87 -11.98
CA TRP A 185 12.47 14.53 -11.61
C TRP A 185 13.35 13.83 -10.55
N GLY A 186 14.30 14.55 -9.96
CA GLY A 186 15.37 14.02 -9.12
C GLY A 186 14.93 13.72 -7.70
N GLY A 187 15.66 12.85 -6.99
CA GLY A 187 15.40 12.49 -5.58
C GLY A 187 15.01 11.01 -5.41
N ALA A 188 14.41 10.40 -6.43
CA ALA A 188 14.05 8.99 -6.40
C ALA A 188 15.20 8.09 -6.86
N MET A 189 15.48 7.02 -6.11
CA MET A 189 16.42 5.98 -6.52
C MET A 189 15.72 5.01 -7.47
N GLN A 190 15.85 5.25 -8.78
CA GLN A 190 15.21 4.43 -9.81
C GLN A 190 15.92 3.08 -9.93
N ILE A 191 15.14 2.00 -9.89
CA ILE A 191 15.64 0.63 -9.95
C ILE A 191 15.25 -0.07 -11.26
N GLY A 192 14.51 0.61 -12.13
CA GLY A 192 14.07 0.10 -13.42
C GLY A 192 12.70 0.66 -13.78
N GLY A 193 12.07 0.11 -14.82
CA GLY A 193 10.82 0.68 -15.31
C GLY A 193 10.19 -0.11 -16.44
N THR A 194 8.92 0.18 -16.70
CA THR A 194 8.19 -0.32 -17.87
C THR A 194 8.62 0.41 -19.14
N LYS A 195 8.34 -0.19 -20.31
CA LYS A 195 8.65 0.40 -21.63
C LYS A 195 7.94 1.75 -21.87
N ILE A 196 6.72 1.92 -21.35
CA ILE A 196 5.91 3.15 -21.45
C ILE A 196 5.16 3.39 -20.13
N LYS A 197 4.43 4.52 -20.05
CA LYS A 197 3.62 4.92 -18.89
C LYS A 197 2.75 3.80 -18.37
N SER A 198 2.75 3.65 -17.06
CA SER A 198 2.10 2.57 -16.32
C SER A 198 1.91 3.03 -14.87
N MET A 199 1.15 2.29 -14.08
CA MET A 199 0.90 2.61 -12.68
C MET A 199 0.76 1.33 -11.86
N ILE A 200 0.69 1.49 -10.54
CA ILE A 200 0.53 0.43 -9.55
C ILE A 200 1.70 -0.57 -9.54
N ILE A 201 1.92 -1.15 -8.38
CA ILE A 201 2.92 -2.18 -8.18
C ILE A 201 2.35 -3.20 -7.20
N GLU A 202 2.36 -4.46 -7.62
CA GLU A 202 2.05 -5.60 -6.77
C GLU A 202 3.19 -6.61 -6.85
N ILE A 203 3.57 -7.20 -5.73
CA ILE A 203 4.63 -8.22 -5.69
C ILE A 203 3.96 -9.59 -5.57
N VAL A 204 4.26 -10.51 -6.49
CA VAL A 204 3.65 -11.84 -6.47
C VAL A 204 4.17 -12.63 -5.26
N ASP A 205 3.23 -13.03 -4.40
CA ASP A 205 3.41 -14.04 -3.36
C ASP A 205 2.15 -14.90 -3.29
N SER A 206 2.14 -15.98 -4.07
CA SER A 206 0.98 -16.84 -4.20
C SER A 206 1.35 -18.24 -4.67
N PRO A 207 0.98 -19.30 -3.91
CA PRO A 207 1.20 -20.68 -4.36
C PRO A 207 0.34 -21.05 -5.58
N HIS A 208 -0.74 -20.29 -5.86
CA HIS A 208 -1.59 -20.49 -7.02
C HIS A 208 -0.91 -20.00 -8.31
N MET A 209 -0.15 -18.91 -8.24
CA MET A 209 0.58 -18.37 -9.40
C MET A 209 1.76 -19.27 -9.78
N PRO A 210 2.24 -19.23 -11.05
CA PRO A 210 3.40 -20.01 -11.47
C PRO A 210 4.63 -19.77 -10.59
N ASN A 211 5.48 -20.78 -10.42
CA ASN A 211 6.65 -20.68 -9.55
C ASN A 211 7.64 -19.62 -10.05
N ASP A 212 7.78 -19.49 -11.37
CA ASP A 212 8.62 -18.46 -11.99
C ASP A 212 8.12 -17.03 -11.69
N PHE A 213 6.85 -16.84 -11.30
CA PHE A 213 6.32 -15.50 -11.03
C PHE A 213 6.63 -15.00 -9.63
N GLN A 214 7.02 -15.86 -8.69
CA GLN A 214 7.18 -15.47 -7.28
C GLN A 214 8.25 -14.39 -7.12
N GLY A 215 7.91 -13.32 -6.40
CA GLY A 215 8.77 -12.16 -6.20
C GLY A 215 8.78 -11.15 -7.36
N ASP A 216 8.22 -11.49 -8.53
CA ASP A 216 8.13 -10.54 -9.63
C ASP A 216 7.13 -9.42 -9.33
N PHE A 217 7.42 -8.25 -9.89
CA PHE A 217 6.59 -7.06 -9.79
C PHE A 217 5.59 -7.03 -10.95
N ILE A 218 4.32 -6.89 -10.62
CA ILE A 218 3.20 -6.76 -11.54
C ILE A 218 2.77 -5.31 -11.59
N ILE A 219 2.72 -4.75 -12.79
CA ILE A 219 2.44 -3.33 -13.04
C ILE A 219 1.23 -3.20 -13.97
N ALA A 220 0.29 -2.32 -13.59
CA ALA A 220 -0.87 -2.00 -14.39
C ALA A 220 -0.50 -1.02 -15.53
N GLY A 221 -0.32 -1.57 -16.74
CA GLY A 221 0.09 -0.83 -17.92
C GLY A 221 -1.07 -0.15 -18.63
N TYR A 222 -1.75 0.80 -17.97
CA TYR A 222 -2.92 1.50 -18.53
C TYR A 222 -2.67 2.09 -19.92
N PHE A 223 -1.47 2.63 -20.19
CA PHE A 223 -1.13 3.21 -21.48
C PHE A 223 -0.85 2.14 -22.54
N ALA A 224 -0.08 1.11 -22.15
CA ALA A 224 0.31 -0.01 -23.00
C ALA A 224 -0.80 -1.03 -23.26
N ARG A 225 -1.89 -0.99 -22.47
CA ARG A 225 -2.99 -1.97 -22.46
C ARG A 225 -2.48 -3.37 -22.08
N ASN A 226 -1.60 -3.43 -21.10
CA ASN A 226 -0.99 -4.68 -20.66
C ASN A 226 -0.90 -4.78 -19.13
N VAL A 227 -0.67 -5.99 -18.65
CA VAL A 227 -0.23 -6.26 -17.28
C VAL A 227 1.24 -6.61 -17.36
N ALA A 228 2.10 -5.64 -17.07
CA ALA A 228 3.54 -5.78 -17.22
C ALA A 228 4.16 -6.54 -16.04
N ARG A 229 5.28 -7.21 -16.30
CA ARG A 229 6.00 -8.05 -15.36
C ARG A 229 7.47 -7.63 -15.33
N LEU A 230 8.00 -7.41 -14.14
CA LEU A 230 9.41 -7.09 -13.94
C LEU A 230 10.01 -7.97 -12.86
N ARG A 231 11.24 -8.42 -13.06
CA ARG A 231 11.95 -9.27 -12.10
C ARG A 231 12.96 -8.48 -11.30
N PRO A 232 12.84 -8.43 -9.96
CA PRO A 232 13.86 -7.83 -9.13
C PRO A 232 15.08 -8.74 -8.97
N SER A 233 16.25 -8.12 -8.85
CA SER A 233 17.48 -8.75 -8.37
C SER A 233 18.23 -7.77 -7.48
N ILE A 234 19.03 -8.29 -6.55
CA ILE A 234 19.88 -7.46 -5.68
C ILE A 234 20.94 -6.78 -6.55
N ASP A 235 21.16 -5.48 -6.28
CA ASP A 235 22.19 -4.66 -6.91
C ASP A 235 22.84 -3.75 -5.86
N GLY A 236 24.00 -4.17 -5.36
CA GLY A 236 24.69 -3.49 -4.26
C GLY A 236 23.84 -3.43 -3.00
N ALA A 237 23.56 -2.22 -2.52
CA ALA A 237 22.71 -1.96 -1.35
C ALA A 237 21.21 -1.83 -1.67
N GLY A 238 20.83 -2.00 -2.94
CA GLY A 238 19.45 -1.90 -3.41
C GLY A 238 19.10 -2.99 -4.42
N HIS A 239 18.26 -2.64 -5.38
CA HIS A 239 17.68 -3.53 -6.38
C HIS A 239 17.85 -2.97 -7.79
N LYS A 240 17.79 -3.88 -8.76
CA LYS A 240 17.53 -3.58 -10.16
C LYS A 240 16.41 -4.45 -10.69
N LEU A 241 15.67 -3.94 -11.67
CA LEU A 241 14.55 -4.62 -12.29
C LEU A 241 14.84 -4.95 -13.75
N GLU A 242 14.62 -6.19 -14.12
CA GLU A 242 14.57 -6.64 -15.51
C GLU A 242 13.13 -6.62 -16.01
N THR A 243 12.86 -5.98 -17.16
CA THR A 243 11.53 -6.03 -17.78
C THR A 243 11.36 -7.34 -18.54
N LEU A 244 10.36 -8.13 -18.16
CA LEU A 244 10.01 -9.39 -18.81
C LEU A 244 8.84 -9.20 -19.79
N GLU A 245 8.47 -10.29 -20.47
CA GLU A 245 7.22 -10.32 -21.23
C GLU A 245 6.01 -10.11 -20.32
N PRO A 246 5.03 -9.29 -20.74
CA PRO A 246 3.84 -9.00 -19.94
C PRO A 246 3.00 -10.26 -19.76
N ILE A 247 2.29 -10.35 -18.64
CA ILE A 247 1.34 -11.45 -18.35
C ILE A 247 0.26 -11.50 -19.42
N LEU A 248 -0.23 -10.34 -19.84
CA LEU A 248 -1.20 -10.20 -20.92
C LEU A 248 -1.05 -8.83 -21.58
N THR A 249 -1.35 -8.77 -22.87
CA THR A 249 -1.53 -7.52 -23.63
C THR A 249 -2.84 -7.62 -24.40
N SER A 250 -3.70 -6.60 -24.27
CA SER A 250 -4.97 -6.56 -24.98
C SER A 250 -4.86 -5.80 -26.30
N SER A 251 -5.52 -6.31 -27.33
CA SER A 251 -5.74 -5.58 -28.59
C SER A 251 -6.84 -4.52 -28.48
N HIS A 252 -7.71 -4.60 -27.47
CA HIS A 252 -8.81 -3.66 -27.31
C HIS A 252 -8.31 -2.31 -26.78
N ASN A 253 -8.57 -1.24 -27.53
CA ASN A 253 -8.13 0.12 -27.21
C ASN A 253 -8.62 0.69 -25.87
N ALA A 254 -9.66 0.11 -25.27
CA ALA A 254 -10.25 0.54 -24.02
C ALA A 254 -9.77 -0.27 -22.82
N PHE A 255 -9.01 -1.36 -22.99
CA PHE A 255 -8.43 -2.07 -21.83
C PHE A 255 -7.37 -1.20 -21.16
N ARG A 256 -7.68 -0.70 -19.96
CA ARG A 256 -6.89 0.24 -19.15
C ARG A 256 -6.76 -0.31 -17.73
N PRO A 257 -5.87 -1.28 -17.48
CA PRO A 257 -5.62 -1.76 -16.13
C PRO A 257 -5.04 -0.60 -15.30
N VAL A 258 -5.66 -0.32 -14.15
CA VAL A 258 -5.30 0.77 -13.25
C VAL A 258 -5.03 0.31 -11.82
N ASP A 259 -5.33 -0.95 -11.48
CA ASP A 259 -4.96 -1.56 -10.21
C ASP A 259 -4.69 -3.06 -10.33
N ALA A 260 -3.90 -3.60 -9.40
CA ALA A 260 -3.49 -4.99 -9.36
C ALA A 260 -3.30 -5.46 -7.91
N SER A 261 -3.81 -6.65 -7.58
CA SER A 261 -3.61 -7.25 -6.26
C SER A 261 -3.67 -8.77 -6.29
N ILE A 262 -2.82 -9.44 -5.50
CA ILE A 262 -2.98 -10.87 -5.21
C ILE A 262 -4.04 -11.05 -4.12
N GLY A 263 -5.11 -11.77 -4.47
CA GLY A 263 -6.25 -12.01 -3.60
C GLY A 263 -6.01 -13.08 -2.50
N PRO A 264 -6.97 -13.21 -1.58
CA PRO A 264 -6.95 -14.23 -0.53
C PRO A 264 -6.83 -15.66 -1.08
N ASP A 265 -7.46 -15.93 -2.22
CA ASP A 265 -7.43 -17.20 -2.97
C ASP A 265 -6.14 -17.39 -3.80
N GLY A 266 -5.24 -16.42 -3.78
CA GLY A 266 -3.98 -16.44 -4.52
C GLY A 266 -4.10 -16.07 -6.00
N SER A 267 -5.29 -15.73 -6.50
CA SER A 267 -5.45 -15.24 -7.88
C SER A 267 -4.96 -13.80 -8.00
N LEU A 268 -4.58 -13.39 -9.22
CA LEU A 268 -4.27 -12.00 -9.54
C LEU A 268 -5.55 -11.28 -9.97
N TYR A 269 -5.91 -10.22 -9.25
CA TYR A 269 -7.03 -9.36 -9.59
C TYR A 269 -6.54 -8.09 -10.27
N ILE A 270 -7.21 -7.67 -11.34
CA ILE A 270 -6.90 -6.45 -12.09
C ILE A 270 -8.15 -5.59 -12.17
N ALA A 271 -8.08 -4.36 -11.67
CA ALA A 271 -9.11 -3.35 -11.92
C ALA A 271 -8.80 -2.65 -13.24
N ASP A 272 -9.77 -2.67 -14.14
CA ASP A 272 -9.69 -2.08 -15.48
C ASP A 272 -10.69 -0.94 -15.59
N TRP A 273 -10.17 0.27 -15.80
CA TRP A 273 -10.96 1.49 -15.94
C TRP A 273 -11.84 1.48 -17.19
N PHE A 274 -11.52 0.64 -18.19
CA PHE A 274 -12.22 0.51 -19.45
C PHE A 274 -12.49 1.85 -20.16
N ASN A 275 -11.45 2.51 -20.68
CA ASN A 275 -11.64 3.81 -21.33
C ASN A 275 -10.78 3.96 -22.60
N PRO A 276 -11.38 4.25 -23.77
CA PRO A 276 -10.60 4.51 -24.98
C PRO A 276 -9.83 5.84 -24.87
N ILE A 277 -10.33 6.81 -24.09
CA ILE A 277 -9.73 8.14 -23.91
C ILE A 277 -9.07 8.27 -22.54
N ILE A 278 -7.75 8.25 -22.53
CA ILE A 278 -6.93 8.34 -21.30
C ILE A 278 -6.50 9.76 -20.93
N GLY A 279 -6.14 10.59 -21.93
CA GLY A 279 -5.60 11.92 -21.72
C GLY A 279 -6.69 12.96 -21.47
N HIS A 280 -6.33 14.11 -20.94
CA HIS A 280 -7.23 15.26 -20.70
C HIS A 280 -6.83 16.52 -21.46
N TYR A 281 -5.66 16.51 -22.13
CA TYR A 281 -5.21 17.61 -22.98
C TYR A 281 -5.75 17.48 -24.41
N GLN A 282 -5.88 16.25 -24.91
CA GLN A 282 -6.24 15.95 -26.29
C GLN A 282 -7.74 15.85 -26.53
N ALA A 283 -8.51 15.60 -25.47
CA ALA A 283 -9.94 15.34 -25.56
C ALA A 283 -10.67 15.96 -24.37
N SER A 284 -11.78 16.64 -24.67
CA SER A 284 -12.68 17.21 -23.66
C SER A 284 -12.99 16.20 -22.56
N PHE A 285 -13.10 16.68 -21.33
CA PHE A 285 -13.57 15.87 -20.21
C PHE A 285 -15.01 15.36 -20.39
N ARG A 286 -15.77 15.96 -21.31
CA ARG A 286 -17.14 15.57 -21.66
C ARG A 286 -17.23 14.85 -23.02
N HIS A 287 -16.10 14.41 -23.57
CA HIS A 287 -16.10 13.69 -24.84
C HIS A 287 -17.02 12.45 -24.78
N PRO A 288 -17.90 12.22 -25.77
CA PRO A 288 -18.90 11.14 -25.74
C PRO A 288 -18.27 9.75 -25.61
N ASP A 289 -17.12 9.52 -26.24
CA ASP A 289 -16.43 8.22 -26.17
C ASP A 289 -15.76 7.92 -24.81
N ARG A 290 -15.80 8.83 -23.84
CA ARG A 290 -15.35 8.50 -22.47
C ARG A 290 -16.37 7.59 -21.83
N ASP A 291 -15.99 6.34 -21.64
CA ASP A 291 -16.82 5.37 -20.95
C ASP A 291 -17.01 5.74 -19.46
N LYS A 292 -18.21 5.49 -18.94
CA LYS A 292 -18.62 5.76 -17.56
C LYS A 292 -19.33 4.60 -16.89
N ASN A 293 -19.52 3.48 -17.60
CA ASN A 293 -20.48 2.44 -17.22
C ASN A 293 -19.86 1.03 -17.19
N HIS A 294 -18.71 0.81 -17.81
CA HIS A 294 -18.20 -0.54 -18.10
C HIS A 294 -16.82 -0.83 -17.47
N GLY A 295 -16.52 -0.25 -16.31
CA GLY A 295 -15.35 -0.67 -15.53
C GLY A 295 -15.40 -2.18 -15.23
N ARG A 296 -14.24 -2.83 -15.15
CA ARG A 296 -14.14 -4.30 -15.02
C ARG A 296 -13.18 -4.69 -13.92
N ILE A 297 -13.46 -5.82 -13.26
CA ILE A 297 -12.49 -6.51 -12.40
C ILE A 297 -12.24 -7.87 -13.02
N TRP A 298 -10.98 -8.15 -13.32
CA TRP A 298 -10.54 -9.44 -13.86
C TRP A 298 -9.94 -10.28 -12.74
N ARG A 299 -10.39 -11.52 -12.59
CA ARG A 299 -9.72 -12.54 -11.78
C ARG A 299 -8.92 -13.46 -12.70
N ILE A 300 -7.60 -13.46 -12.54
CA ILE A 300 -6.67 -14.23 -13.37
C ILE A 300 -6.14 -15.41 -12.54
N THR A 301 -6.41 -16.61 -13.04
CA THR A 301 -6.04 -17.88 -12.41
C THR A 301 -5.06 -18.68 -13.26
N ALA A 302 -4.12 -19.37 -12.63
CA ALA A 302 -3.29 -20.37 -13.29
C ALA A 302 -4.10 -21.65 -13.55
N LYS A 303 -4.11 -22.12 -14.82
CA LYS A 303 -4.78 -23.37 -15.20
C LYS A 303 -4.14 -24.56 -14.51
N GLY A 304 -4.96 -25.52 -14.06
CA GLY A 304 -4.49 -26.79 -13.48
C GLY A 304 -3.82 -26.67 -12.12
N ARG A 305 -3.90 -25.51 -11.44
CA ARG A 305 -3.37 -25.32 -10.08
C ARG A 305 -4.52 -25.03 -9.11
N PRO A 306 -4.52 -25.61 -7.90
CA PRO A 306 -5.52 -25.29 -6.90
C PRO A 306 -5.39 -23.83 -6.45
N LEU A 307 -6.51 -23.24 -6.04
CA LEU A 307 -6.51 -21.94 -5.36
C LEU A 307 -5.85 -22.08 -3.99
N ALA A 308 -5.31 -20.97 -3.48
CA ALA A 308 -4.78 -20.91 -2.13
C ALA A 308 -5.91 -20.97 -1.10
N LYS A 309 -5.69 -21.69 0.00
CA LYS A 309 -6.65 -21.74 1.11
C LYS A 309 -6.72 -20.38 1.80
N VAL A 310 -7.93 -19.86 1.95
CA VAL A 310 -8.19 -18.59 2.66
C VAL A 310 -8.27 -18.86 4.17
N PRO A 311 -7.40 -18.27 5.00
CA PRO A 311 -7.50 -18.39 6.45
C PRO A 311 -8.66 -17.54 7.00
N GLN A 312 -9.38 -18.07 7.98
CA GLN A 312 -10.54 -17.43 8.63
C GLN A 312 -10.10 -16.41 9.71
N LEU A 313 -9.26 -15.45 9.32
CA LEU A 313 -8.59 -14.51 10.24
C LEU A 313 -9.57 -13.65 11.04
N ALA A 314 -10.74 -13.31 10.47
CA ALA A 314 -11.75 -12.50 11.13
C ALA A 314 -12.30 -13.14 12.43
N LYS A 315 -12.23 -14.47 12.55
CA LYS A 315 -12.73 -15.24 13.71
C LYS A 315 -11.65 -15.53 14.76
N MET A 316 -10.41 -15.14 14.50
CA MET A 316 -9.27 -15.46 15.36
C MET A 316 -9.12 -14.45 16.50
N ASN A 317 -8.77 -14.93 17.68
CA ASN A 317 -8.36 -14.08 18.80
C ASN A 317 -6.88 -13.63 18.67
N ALA A 318 -6.41 -12.77 19.58
CA ALA A 318 -5.04 -12.23 19.56
C ALA A 318 -3.95 -13.32 19.50
N SER A 319 -4.10 -14.42 20.26
CA SER A 319 -3.11 -15.51 20.28
C SER A 319 -3.06 -16.25 18.95
N GLN A 320 -4.23 -16.57 18.39
CA GLN A 320 -4.34 -17.24 17.09
C GLN A 320 -3.80 -16.35 15.95
N LEU A 321 -4.05 -15.04 16.00
CA LEU A 321 -3.51 -14.08 15.05
C LEU A 321 -1.99 -13.95 15.16
N ALA A 322 -1.42 -13.98 16.38
CA ALA A 322 0.03 -13.95 16.58
C ALA A 322 0.71 -15.17 15.94
N GLU A 323 0.10 -16.35 15.96
CA GLU A 323 0.62 -17.53 15.26
C GLU A 323 0.67 -17.34 13.74
N GLN A 324 -0.25 -16.56 13.17
CA GLN A 324 -0.28 -16.28 11.73
C GLN A 324 0.86 -15.36 11.25
N LEU A 325 1.63 -14.76 12.17
CA LEU A 325 2.84 -14.01 11.82
C LEU A 325 3.95 -14.92 11.24
N ALA A 326 3.87 -16.24 11.44
CA ALA A 326 4.74 -17.22 10.79
C ALA A 326 4.13 -17.84 9.50
N ALA A 327 2.97 -17.35 9.03
CA ALA A 327 2.36 -17.90 7.84
C ALA A 327 3.28 -17.75 6.61
N PRO A 328 3.33 -18.73 5.69
CA PRO A 328 4.25 -18.70 4.54
C PRO A 328 3.94 -17.53 3.59
N ARG A 329 2.66 -17.16 3.44
CA ARG A 329 2.22 -16.05 2.59
C ARG A 329 2.27 -14.72 3.33
N ARG A 330 2.95 -13.74 2.74
CA ARG A 330 2.94 -12.31 3.11
C ARG A 330 1.52 -11.76 3.20
N TRP A 331 0.62 -12.18 2.31
CA TRP A 331 -0.79 -11.78 2.40
C TRP A 331 -1.39 -12.15 3.75
N THR A 332 -1.22 -13.40 4.21
CA THR A 332 -1.74 -13.86 5.51
C THR A 332 -1.11 -13.09 6.67
N ARG A 333 0.20 -12.91 6.65
CA ARG A 333 0.92 -12.16 7.70
C ARG A 333 0.44 -10.70 7.78
N ARG A 334 0.29 -10.03 6.63
CA ARG A 334 -0.22 -8.65 6.54
C ARG A 334 -1.65 -8.54 7.08
N GLN A 335 -2.55 -9.43 6.67
CA GLN A 335 -3.93 -9.41 7.18
C GLN A 335 -4.00 -9.71 8.68
N ALA A 336 -3.18 -10.66 9.18
CA ALA A 336 -3.10 -10.94 10.60
C ALA A 336 -2.62 -9.71 11.40
N LYS A 337 -1.63 -8.98 10.90
CA LYS A 337 -1.17 -7.72 11.51
C LYS A 337 -2.24 -6.63 11.51
N LEU A 338 -3.02 -6.48 10.43
CA LEU A 338 -4.15 -5.55 10.40
C LEU A 338 -5.20 -5.93 11.45
N ARG A 339 -5.52 -7.22 11.60
CA ARG A 339 -6.43 -7.68 12.65
C ARG A 339 -5.86 -7.46 14.06
N LEU A 340 -4.57 -7.70 14.29
CA LEU A 340 -3.92 -7.39 15.56
C LEU A 340 -3.89 -5.89 15.86
N MET A 341 -3.80 -5.05 14.83
CA MET A 341 -3.86 -3.59 14.95
C MET A 341 -5.27 -3.10 15.37
N ASP A 342 -6.32 -3.83 14.98
CA ASP A 342 -7.71 -3.54 15.38
C ASP A 342 -8.05 -3.97 16.82
N LEU A 343 -7.24 -4.84 17.43
CA LEU A 343 -7.46 -5.35 18.78
C LEU A 343 -6.96 -4.37 19.86
N PRO A 344 -7.46 -4.47 21.11
CA PRO A 344 -6.91 -3.71 22.22
C PRO A 344 -5.40 -3.89 22.34
N LYS A 345 -4.69 -2.77 22.52
CA LYS A 345 -3.23 -2.72 22.62
C LYS A 345 -2.63 -3.75 23.58
N ALA A 346 -3.22 -3.86 24.77
CA ALA A 346 -2.75 -4.79 25.80
C ALA A 346 -2.84 -6.25 25.32
N ASP A 347 -3.96 -6.63 24.70
CA ASP A 347 -4.19 -8.00 24.24
C ASP A 347 -3.27 -8.37 23.08
N ALA A 348 -3.16 -7.49 22.07
CA ALA A 348 -2.32 -7.72 20.91
C ALA A 348 -0.84 -7.84 21.30
N THR A 349 -0.32 -6.88 22.07
CA THR A 349 1.10 -6.88 22.46
C THR A 349 1.44 -8.01 23.43
N ALA A 350 0.56 -8.36 24.37
CA ALA A 350 0.76 -9.50 25.27
C ALA A 350 0.75 -10.84 24.52
N ALA A 351 -0.20 -11.03 23.59
CA ALA A 351 -0.25 -12.24 22.77
C ALA A 351 0.99 -12.38 21.87
N THR A 352 1.41 -11.30 21.22
CA THR A 352 2.63 -11.29 20.40
C THR A 352 3.88 -11.55 21.25
N GLN A 353 4.00 -10.96 22.45
CA GLN A 353 5.12 -11.25 23.34
C GLN A 353 5.17 -12.71 23.76
N LYS A 354 4.02 -13.28 24.17
CA LYS A 354 3.91 -14.70 24.52
C LYS A 354 4.31 -15.61 23.35
N TRP A 355 3.90 -15.25 22.13
CA TRP A 355 4.31 -15.98 20.93
C TRP A 355 5.82 -15.92 20.70
N ILE A 356 6.43 -14.73 20.80
CA ILE A 356 7.89 -14.55 20.71
C ILE A 356 8.63 -15.42 21.74
N ASP A 357 8.14 -15.46 22.98
CA ASP A 357 8.78 -16.21 24.07
C ASP A 357 8.71 -17.74 23.85
N GLY A 358 7.74 -18.21 23.05
CA GLY A 358 7.61 -19.61 22.64
C GLY A 358 8.43 -20.01 21.40
N LEU A 359 9.07 -19.05 20.71
CA LEU A 359 9.87 -19.34 19.51
C LEU A 359 11.18 -20.07 19.87
N LYS A 360 11.52 -21.09 19.08
CA LYS A 360 12.74 -21.87 19.29
C LYS A 360 13.95 -21.09 18.78
N PRO A 361 15.04 -20.95 19.57
CA PRO A 361 16.28 -20.32 19.10
C PRO A 361 16.92 -21.00 17.88
N SER A 362 16.62 -22.28 17.65
CA SER A 362 17.12 -23.07 16.52
C SER A 362 16.25 -23.00 15.26
N ASP A 363 15.17 -22.21 15.29
CA ASP A 363 14.27 -22.06 14.15
C ASP A 363 14.99 -21.28 13.02
N PRO A 364 15.09 -21.83 11.79
CA PRO A 364 15.80 -21.17 10.70
C PRO A 364 15.16 -19.84 10.28
N ASP A 365 13.85 -19.68 10.51
CA ASP A 365 13.09 -18.48 10.18
C ASP A 365 12.91 -17.54 11.39
N LEU A 366 13.64 -17.77 12.48
CA LEU A 366 13.50 -17.01 13.73
C LEU A 366 13.55 -15.50 13.50
N GLU A 367 14.57 -15.02 12.77
CA GLU A 367 14.78 -13.58 12.56
C GLU A 367 13.65 -12.94 11.74
N HIS A 368 13.10 -13.68 10.76
CA HIS A 368 11.93 -13.22 10.00
C HIS A 368 10.69 -13.16 10.89
N LYS A 369 10.46 -14.17 11.73
CA LYS A 369 9.36 -14.18 12.71
C LYS A 369 9.46 -13.02 13.71
N LEU A 370 10.67 -12.69 14.17
CA LEU A 370 10.91 -11.53 15.05
C LEU A 370 10.65 -10.21 14.33
N TYR A 371 11.02 -10.10 13.05
CA TYR A 371 10.68 -8.94 12.20
C TYR A 371 9.17 -8.77 12.06
N GLU A 372 8.43 -9.85 11.79
CA GLU A 372 6.97 -9.79 11.70
C GLU A 372 6.35 -9.38 13.05
N ALA A 373 6.93 -9.85 14.16
CA ALA A 373 6.48 -9.53 15.51
C ALA A 373 6.70 -8.06 15.88
N ILE A 374 7.87 -7.47 15.57
CA ILE A 374 8.17 -6.07 15.95
C ILE A 374 7.19 -5.10 15.28
N GLY A 375 6.72 -5.42 14.07
CA GLY A 375 5.69 -4.65 13.37
C GLY A 375 4.38 -4.50 14.13
N VAL A 376 4.02 -5.47 14.98
CA VAL A 376 2.84 -5.38 15.87
C VAL A 376 3.06 -4.38 17.00
N PHE A 377 4.26 -4.35 17.59
CA PHE A 377 4.58 -3.34 18.61
C PHE A 377 4.65 -1.94 18.00
N GLU A 378 5.17 -1.81 16.78
CA GLU A 378 5.19 -0.56 16.05
C GLU A 378 3.79 -0.01 15.76
N SER A 379 2.85 -0.86 15.31
CA SER A 379 1.48 -0.44 14.99
C SER A 379 0.71 0.04 16.23
N HIS A 380 1.05 -0.53 17.40
CA HIS A 380 0.49 -0.15 18.70
C HIS A 380 1.25 0.97 19.42
N GLU A 381 2.29 1.53 18.80
CA GLU A 381 3.15 2.56 19.38
C GLU A 381 3.79 2.15 20.72
N VAL A 382 4.13 0.87 20.88
CA VAL A 382 4.78 0.30 22.07
C VAL A 382 6.24 0.02 21.75
N ILE A 383 7.16 0.46 22.62
CA ILE A 383 8.58 0.14 22.50
C ILE A 383 8.84 -1.23 23.08
N ASN A 384 9.32 -2.15 22.26
CA ASN A 384 9.88 -3.41 22.72
C ASN A 384 11.40 -3.40 22.54
N ARG A 385 12.11 -2.83 23.52
CA ARG A 385 13.56 -2.63 23.47
C ARG A 385 14.33 -3.93 23.29
N ARG A 386 13.94 -4.97 24.03
CA ARG A 386 14.57 -6.30 23.95
C ARG A 386 14.44 -6.91 22.56
N LEU A 387 13.27 -6.80 21.93
CA LEU A 387 13.06 -7.29 20.57
C LEU A 387 13.85 -6.47 19.53
N LEU A 388 13.90 -5.14 19.71
CA LEU A 388 14.68 -4.25 18.86
C LEU A 388 16.17 -4.61 18.90
N ASP A 389 16.76 -4.77 20.10
CA ASP A 389 18.18 -5.14 20.24
C ASP A 389 18.46 -6.50 19.57
N ARG A 390 17.58 -7.50 19.76
CA ARG A 390 17.71 -8.81 19.09
C ARG A 390 17.73 -8.71 17.56
N LEU A 391 16.95 -7.79 16.98
CA LEU A 391 16.90 -7.60 15.53
C LEU A 391 18.07 -6.76 15.01
N LEU A 392 18.60 -5.83 15.81
CA LEU A 392 19.83 -5.10 15.48
C LEU A 392 21.05 -6.04 15.48
N ASP A 393 21.05 -7.06 16.34
CA ASP A 393 22.09 -8.09 16.42
C ASP A 393 21.84 -9.31 15.51
N ALA A 394 20.78 -9.28 14.70
CA ALA A 394 20.42 -10.39 13.81
C ALA A 394 21.52 -10.70 12.79
N LYS A 395 21.64 -11.96 12.36
CA LYS A 395 22.59 -12.39 11.33
C LYS A 395 22.16 -11.95 9.94
N ASP A 396 20.86 -12.03 9.63
CA ASP A 396 20.30 -11.54 8.39
C ASP A 396 20.32 -10.00 8.37
N TYR A 397 21.03 -9.44 7.39
CA TYR A 397 21.17 -7.99 7.26
C TYR A 397 19.82 -7.29 7.02
N ARG A 398 18.82 -8.00 6.47
CA ARG A 398 17.50 -7.44 6.18
C ARG A 398 16.71 -7.21 7.47
N ALA A 399 16.86 -8.10 8.46
CA ALA A 399 16.34 -7.91 9.82
C ALA A 399 16.96 -6.66 10.47
N ARG A 400 18.29 -6.52 10.38
CA ARG A 400 19.01 -5.33 10.90
C ARG A 400 18.55 -4.06 10.19
N ALA A 401 18.43 -4.07 8.87
CA ALA A 401 17.97 -2.93 8.07
C ALA A 401 16.52 -2.51 8.37
N TYR A 402 15.65 -3.46 8.75
CA TYR A 402 14.33 -3.11 9.31
C TYR A 402 14.47 -2.51 10.71
N ALA A 403 15.25 -3.13 11.59
CA ALA A 403 15.43 -2.69 12.97
C ALA A 403 15.98 -1.25 13.09
N THR A 404 16.90 -0.83 12.23
CA THR A 404 17.39 0.57 12.22
C THR A 404 16.27 1.58 11.92
N ARG A 405 15.31 1.21 11.07
CA ARG A 405 14.11 2.02 10.80
C ARG A 405 13.20 2.08 12.02
N VAL A 406 13.04 0.97 12.74
CA VAL A 406 12.28 0.93 14.00
C VAL A 406 12.92 1.84 15.05
N ALA A 407 14.25 1.80 15.20
CA ALA A 407 14.97 2.70 16.10
C ALA A 407 14.74 4.18 15.73
N GLY A 408 14.81 4.52 14.45
CA GLY A 408 14.45 5.86 13.96
C GLY A 408 12.98 6.24 14.21
N ARG A 409 12.04 5.30 14.11
CA ARG A 409 10.61 5.51 14.41
C ARG A 409 10.36 5.79 15.90
N TRP A 410 11.13 5.13 16.77
CA TRP A 410 11.01 5.24 18.22
C TRP A 410 12.00 6.21 18.86
N HIS A 411 12.79 6.96 18.06
CA HIS A 411 13.86 7.82 18.56
C HIS A 411 13.43 8.81 19.65
N ASP A 412 12.18 9.30 19.61
CA ASP A 412 11.63 10.26 20.57
C ASP A 412 11.34 9.66 21.95
N ARG A 413 11.45 8.33 22.07
CA ARG A 413 11.10 7.56 23.26
C ARG A 413 12.14 6.47 23.59
N LEU A 414 13.25 6.43 22.87
CA LEU A 414 14.40 5.57 23.16
C LEU A 414 15.46 6.36 23.91
N ASP A 415 16.12 5.71 24.87
CA ASP A 415 17.32 6.26 25.49
C ASP A 415 18.50 6.15 24.52
N ASP A 416 19.12 7.29 24.20
CA ASP A 416 20.27 7.44 23.29
C ASP A 416 20.15 6.64 21.97
N PRO A 417 19.20 7.00 21.09
CA PRO A 417 18.92 6.25 19.87
C PRO A 417 20.09 6.24 18.88
N LEU A 418 21.00 7.21 18.94
CA LEU A 418 22.18 7.23 18.07
C LEU A 418 23.22 6.20 18.52
N ALA A 419 23.44 6.02 19.82
CA ALA A 419 24.31 4.96 20.34
C ALA A 419 23.77 3.56 20.01
N ILE A 420 22.44 3.39 19.93
CA ILE A 420 21.81 2.14 19.49
C ILE A 420 22.19 1.81 18.04
N LEU A 421 22.23 2.82 17.16
CA LEU A 421 22.54 2.65 15.74
C LEU A 421 24.03 2.51 15.43
N GLY A 422 24.91 2.90 16.36
CA GLY A 422 26.37 2.84 16.19
C GLY A 422 27.03 1.51 16.58
N ARG A 423 26.24 0.47 16.88
CA ARG A 423 26.70 -0.85 17.35
C ARG A 423 27.26 -1.73 16.24
#